data_AF-A0A7Z2GJU9-F1
#
_entry.id   AF-A0A7Z2GJU9-F1
#
_cell.length_a   1.000
_cell.length_b   1.000
_cell.length_c   1.000
_cell.angle_alpha   90.00
_cell.angle_beta   90.00
_cell.angle_gamma   90.00
#
_symmetry.space_group_name_H-M   'P 1'
#
loop_
_entity.id
_entity.type
_entity.pdbx_description
1 polymer ?
#
loop_
_entity_poly.entity_id
_entity_poly.type
_entity_poly.pdbx_seq_one_letter_code
_entity_poly.pdbx_strand_id
1 'polypeptide(L)'
;MKMPVRTGTHIEGVHWIAEYVETTRHIRVFREGRAVDTIPAPAAMFGEERDAGSASDAASRAEEAALLACLRRYVADVQPEE
;
A
#
# COMPACT_ATOMS: atom_id res chain seq x y z
N MET A 1 11.81 15.49 -2.12
CA MET A 1 11.50 14.05 -2.23
C MET A 1 10.28 13.78 -1.39
N LYS A 2 9.16 13.35 -1.99
CA LYS A 2 7.97 12.96 -1.22
C LYS A 2 8.32 11.67 -0.45
N MET A 3 7.94 11.60 0.82
CA MET A 3 8.20 10.40 1.63
C MET A 3 7.40 9.22 1.04
N PRO A 4 7.96 8.01 1.01
CA PRO A 4 7.21 6.83 0.59
C PRO A 4 6.01 6.61 1.53
N VAL A 5 4.84 6.35 0.95
CA VAL A 5 3.62 6.03 1.72
C VAL A 5 3.76 4.60 2.20
N ARG A 6 3.66 4.38 3.50
CA ARG A 6 3.81 3.06 4.10
C ARG A 6 2.69 2.81 5.11
N THR A 7 2.01 1.68 4.98
CA THR A 7 0.94 1.27 5.90
C THR A 7 1.04 -0.21 6.20
N GLY A 8 0.63 -0.61 7.40
CA GLY A 8 0.71 -1.99 7.84
C GLY A 8 -0.50 -2.40 8.67
N THR A 9 -0.75 -3.71 8.70
CA THR A 9 -1.83 -4.30 9.49
C THR A 9 -1.47 -5.71 9.90
N HIS A 10 -2.11 -6.21 10.96
CA HIS A 10 -2.01 -7.62 11.33
C HIS A 10 -3.17 -8.38 10.69
N ILE A 11 -2.86 -9.40 9.91
CA ILE A 11 -3.83 -10.30 9.29
C ILE A 11 -3.47 -11.71 9.78
N GLU A 12 -4.40 -12.37 10.46
CA GLU A 12 -4.20 -13.72 11.02
C GLU A 12 -2.95 -13.84 11.91
N GLY A 13 -2.66 -12.80 12.69
CA GLY A 13 -1.49 -12.76 13.58
C GLY A 13 -0.17 -12.49 12.86
N VAL A 14 -0.16 -12.32 11.54
CA VAL A 14 1.02 -11.96 10.75
C VAL A 14 1.01 -10.45 10.49
N HIS A 15 2.13 -9.79 10.77
CA HIS A 15 2.33 -8.39 10.45
C HIS A 15 2.68 -8.22 8.97
N TRP A 16 1.75 -7.61 8.23
CA TRP A 16 1.89 -7.28 6.84
C TRP A 16 2.08 -5.78 6.65
N ILE A 17 2.94 -5.37 5.72
CA ILE A 17 3.20 -3.97 5.41
C ILE A 17 3.24 -3.79 3.90
N ALA A 18 2.63 -2.72 3.42
CA ALA A 18 2.74 -2.24 2.06
C ALA A 18 3.49 -0.89 2.05
N GLU A 19 4.43 -0.74 1.12
CA GLU A 19 5.17 0.49 0.85
C GLU A 19 4.98 0.87 -0.62
N TYR A 20 4.39 2.03 -0.87
CA TYR A 20 4.23 2.58 -2.21
C TYR A 20 5.49 3.36 -2.64
N VAL A 21 6.06 2.95 -3.77
CA VAL A 21 7.22 3.57 -4.40
C VAL A 21 6.76 4.40 -5.58
N GLU A 22 6.69 5.72 -5.41
CA GLU A 22 6.17 6.65 -6.41
C GLU A 22 6.95 6.62 -7.73
N THR A 23 8.28 6.55 -7.67
CA THR A 23 9.16 6.58 -8.84
C THR A 23 8.86 5.45 -9.82
N THR A 24 8.54 4.26 -9.31
CA THR A 24 8.24 3.09 -10.15
C THR A 24 6.76 2.79 -10.23
N ARG A 25 5.91 3.44 -9.42
CA ARG A 25 4.49 3.10 -9.25
C ARG A 25 4.25 1.64 -8.85
N HIS A 26 5.07 1.14 -7.93
CA HIS A 26 4.95 -0.22 -7.39
C HIS A 26 4.66 -0.19 -5.90
N ILE A 27 4.09 -1.29 -5.39
CA ILE A 27 3.87 -1.55 -3.98
C ILE A 27 4.80 -2.69 -3.58
N ARG A 28 5.71 -2.43 -2.64
CA ARG A 28 6.49 -3.48 -1.99
C ARG A 28 5.70 -4.06 -0.84
N VAL A 29 5.60 -5.38 -0.79
CA VAL A 29 4.91 -6.10 0.27
C VAL A 29 5.94 -6.72 1.20
N PHE A 30 5.74 -6.52 2.50
CA PHE A 30 6.55 -7.11 3.55
C PHE A 30 5.69 -7.98 4.44
N ARG A 31 6.26 -9.11 4.87
CA ARG A 31 5.71 -10.03 5.85
C ARG A 31 6.71 -10.15 6.99
N GLU A 32 6.30 -9.88 8.22
CA GLU A 32 7.18 -9.91 9.40
C GLU A 32 8.46 -9.08 9.21
N GLY A 33 8.32 -7.92 8.57
CA GLY A 33 9.44 -7.01 8.27
C GLY A 33 10.35 -7.45 7.11
N ARG A 34 10.10 -8.59 6.46
CA ARG A 34 10.86 -9.06 5.29
C ARG A 34 10.11 -8.77 4.01
N ALA A 35 10.78 -8.19 3.01
CA ALA A 35 10.20 -8.01 1.69
C ALA A 35 9.91 -9.39 1.07
N VAL A 36 8.67 -9.63 0.66
CA VAL A 36 8.24 -10.90 0.08
C VAL A 36 7.78 -10.77 -1.35
N ASP A 37 7.29 -9.59 -1.76
CA ASP A 37 6.86 -9.36 -3.13
C ASP A 37 6.88 -7.87 -3.52
N THR A 38 6.76 -7.60 -4.82
CA THR A 38 6.55 -6.26 -5.39
C THR A 38 5.49 -6.34 -6.49
N ILE A 39 4.36 -5.69 -6.26
CA ILE A 39 3.22 -5.68 -7.19
C ILE A 39 3.07 -4.29 -7.84
N PRO A 40 2.53 -4.20 -9.07
CA PRO A 40 2.20 -2.91 -9.66
C PRO A 40 1.08 -2.23 -8.85
N ALA A 41 1.21 -0.92 -8.62
CA ALA A 41 0.14 -0.16 -8.00
C ALA A 41 -1.04 0.00 -8.98
N PRO A 42 -2.29 -0.16 -8.54
CA PRO A 42 -3.45 0.11 -9.40
C PRO A 42 -3.41 1.53 -9.96
N ALA A 43 -3.74 1.71 -11.24
CA ALA A 43 -3.70 3.03 -11.89
C ALA A 43 -4.62 4.06 -11.21
N ALA A 44 -5.73 3.60 -10.62
CA ALA A 44 -6.70 4.42 -9.88
C ALA A 44 -6.46 4.40 -8.35
N MET A 45 -5.30 3.94 -7.88
CA MET A 45 -5.01 3.79 -6.45
C MET A 45 -5.06 5.12 -5.69
N PHE A 46 -4.69 6.22 -6.35
CA PHE A 46 -4.76 7.54 -5.77
C PHE A 46 -5.64 8.43 -6.67
N GLY A 47 -6.48 9.25 -6.04
CA GLY A 47 -7.32 10.21 -6.76
C GLY A 47 -6.51 11.34 -7.40
N GLU A 48 -7.15 12.09 -8.30
CA GLU A 48 -6.58 13.26 -9.00
C GLU A 48 -6.05 14.34 -8.02
N GLU A 49 -6.49 14.30 -6.77
CA GLU A 49 -6.05 15.18 -5.67
C GLU A 49 -4.54 15.06 -5.37
N ARG A 50 -3.92 13.92 -5.70
CA ARG A 50 -2.46 13.76 -5.65
C ARG A 50 -1.74 14.62 -6.69
N ASP A 51 -2.28 14.69 -7.90
CA ASP A 51 -1.70 15.47 -8.99
C ASP A 51 -1.84 16.97 -8.74
N ALA A 52 -2.83 17.38 -7.95
CA ALA A 52 -2.99 18.76 -7.47
C ALA A 52 -1.97 19.17 -6.38
N GLY A 53 -1.10 18.26 -5.91
CA GLY A 53 -0.04 18.56 -4.94
C GLY A 53 -0.53 18.92 -3.54
N SER A 54 -1.78 18.59 -3.20
CA SER A 54 -2.36 18.94 -1.90
C SER A 54 -1.80 18.04 -0.79
N ALA A 55 -0.90 18.58 0.03
CA ALA A 55 -0.34 17.91 1.21
C ALA A 55 -1.31 17.96 2.42
N SER A 56 -2.60 17.75 2.18
CA SER A 56 -3.59 17.75 3.27
C SER A 56 -3.58 16.43 4.03
N ASP A 57 -3.86 16.47 5.34
CA ASP A 57 -3.99 15.27 6.17
C ASP A 57 -5.07 14.30 5.64
N ALA A 58 -6.11 14.83 4.99
CA ALA A 58 -7.15 14.03 4.36
C ALA A 58 -6.61 13.23 3.17
N ALA A 59 -5.78 13.85 2.32
CA ALA A 59 -5.12 13.18 1.21
C ALA A 59 -4.18 12.07 1.70
N SER A 60 -3.35 12.36 2.71
CA SER A 60 -2.45 11.35 3.31
C SER A 60 -3.22 10.14 3.84
N ARG A 61 -4.34 10.36 4.56
CA ARG A 61 -5.19 9.25 5.04
C ARG A 61 -5.85 8.47 3.92
N ALA A 62 -6.26 9.13 2.83
CA ALA A 62 -6.82 8.45 1.66
C ALA A 62 -5.76 7.57 0.97
N GLU A 63 -4.52 8.07 0.83
CA GLU A 63 -3.38 7.32 0.29
C GLU A 63 -3.09 6.06 1.14
N GLU A 64 -3.05 6.21 2.46
CA GLU A 64 -2.85 5.09 3.40
C GLU A 64 -3.97 4.06 3.33
N ALA A 65 -5.23 4.51 3.25
CA ALA A 65 -6.40 3.63 3.16
C ALA A 65 -6.40 2.81 1.86
N ALA A 66 -6.07 3.44 0.73
CA ALA A 66 -5.96 2.75 -0.56
C ALA A 66 -4.83 1.71 -0.55
N LEU A 67 -3.68 2.05 0.04
CA LEU A 67 -2.55 1.14 0.20
C LEU A 67 -2.90 -0.06 1.09
N LEU A 68 -3.65 0.18 2.18
CA LEU A 68 -4.13 -0.88 3.06
C LEU A 68 -5.12 -1.80 2.35
N ALA A 69 -6.01 -1.27 1.51
CA ALA A 69 -6.94 -2.07 0.72
C ALA A 69 -6.20 -2.98 -0.28
N CYS A 70 -5.16 -2.47 -0.94
CA CYS A 70 -4.30 -3.26 -1.84
C CYS A 70 -3.58 -4.38 -1.06
N LEU A 71 -3.05 -4.09 0.12
CA LEU A 71 -2.39 -5.08 0.97
C LEU A 71 -3.35 -6.20 1.37
N ARG A 72 -4.55 -5.87 1.83
CA ARG A 72 -5.57 -6.87 2.21
C ARG A 72 -5.95 -7.76 1.03
N ARG A 73 -6.12 -7.16 -0.16
CA ARG A 73 -6.41 -7.92 -1.37
C ARG A 73 -5.28 -8.87 -1.73
N TYR A 74 -4.05 -8.38 -1.74
CA TYR A 74 -2.86 -9.22 -1.98
C TYR A 74 -2.83 -10.41 -1.02
N VAL A 75 -2.99 -10.17 0.30
CA VAL A 75 -2.95 -11.24 1.30
C VAL A 75 -4.06 -12.27 1.07
N ALA A 76 -5.28 -11.84 0.75
CA ALA A 76 -6.37 -12.75 0.41
C ALA A 76 -6.09 -13.59 -0.86
N ASP A 77 -5.42 -13.00 -1.86
CA ASP A 77 -5.09 -13.71 -3.10
C ASP A 77 -3.94 -14.72 -2.91
N VAL A 78 -2.98 -14.46 -2.01
CA VAL A 78 -1.82 -15.35 -1.73
C VAL A 78 -2.03 -16.32 -0.57
N GLN A 79 -3.05 -16.11 0.26
CA GLN A 79 -3.51 -17.04 1.29
C GLN A 79 -4.98 -17.41 1.00
N PRO A 80 -5.29 -18.12 -0.10
CA PRO A 80 -6.62 -18.68 -0.24
C PRO A 80 -6.80 -19.66 0.93
N GLU A 81 -7.78 -19.41 1.80
CA GLU A 81 -8.19 -20.31 2.88
C GLU A 81 -8.30 -21.74 2.31
N GLU A 82 -7.63 -22.72 2.95
CA GLU A 82 -7.77 -24.16 2.66
C GLU A 82 -9.15 -24.68 3.09
#